data_AF-A0A0D3A561-F1
#
_entry.id   AF-A0A0D3A561-F1
#
_cell.length_a   1.000
_cell.length_b   1.000
_cell.length_c   1.000
_cell.angle_alpha   90.00
_cell.angle_beta   90.00
_cell.angle_gamma   90.00
#
_symmetry.space_group_name_H-M   'P 1'
#
loop_
_entity.id
_entity.type
_entity.pdbx_description
1 polymer ?
#
loop_
_entity_poly.entity_id
_entity_poly.type
_entity_poly.pdbx_seq_one_letter_code
_entity_poly.pdbx_strand_id
1 'polypeptide(L)'
;MPHNPDDNSSLVPTSCKSFPKQVASYASTPVCGVVLLHGWRKQVICNPATGEFRTLPRVFLKEKNLLAKSNYRDTIPKEKIVGMYLGYDPKGKEFKVLCMTASLRYGVRDNTHRVLTLGPGKRFWRPVEPKFSLVKNRNIIGDICINGVLYFGAWFEQYSTIVCFDVGSEKFRFIYTNEDHEDSYFIPGNLTLFNYKDKLALQEDSSQDGLMFWVLEDAETHEWSKHIYELSALEKDMIRYTMFVGMTGTGEFVWSSSYNGPPHSLYLTFYNLESGTFRKVNIQGFKHRFTSIQTCLDYVEDVKWLM
;
A
#
# COMPACT_ATOMS: atom_id res chain seq x y z
N MET A 1 -27.79 3.23 23.29
CA MET A 1 -28.13 4.11 22.15
C MET A 1 -27.04 5.14 22.02
N PRO A 2 -26.24 5.07 20.96
CA PRO A 2 -25.94 6.29 20.23
C PRO A 2 -26.39 6.14 18.78
N HIS A 3 -27.43 6.90 18.46
CA HIS A 3 -27.85 7.26 17.11
C HIS A 3 -26.94 8.37 16.58
N ASN A 4 -26.50 8.27 15.32
CA ASN A 4 -26.88 9.25 14.30
C ASN A 4 -26.66 8.67 12.88
N PRO A 5 -27.70 8.11 12.21
CA PRO A 5 -27.54 7.46 10.91
C PRO A 5 -27.32 8.42 9.73
N ASP A 6 -27.54 9.73 9.93
CA ASP A 6 -27.49 10.73 8.86
C ASP A 6 -26.89 12.04 9.36
N ASP A 7 -25.62 12.02 9.75
CA ASP A 7 -24.85 13.26 9.62
C ASP A 7 -24.49 13.37 8.15
N ASN A 8 -25.29 14.12 7.38
CA ASN A 8 -25.09 14.44 5.96
C ASN A 8 -23.84 15.33 5.75
N SER A 9 -22.75 14.94 6.39
CA SER A 9 -21.44 15.55 6.24
C SER A 9 -20.98 15.28 4.82
N SER A 10 -20.61 16.37 4.15
CA SER A 10 -20.05 16.32 2.82
C SER A 10 -18.75 17.08 2.79
N LEU A 11 -17.79 16.53 2.07
CA LEU A 11 -16.50 17.16 1.83
C LEU A 11 -16.36 17.48 0.36
N VAL A 12 -15.90 18.70 0.09
CA VAL A 12 -15.47 19.10 -1.24
C VAL A 12 -13.95 18.96 -1.29
N PRO A 13 -13.41 18.11 -2.19
CA PRO A 13 -11.98 17.88 -2.29
C PRO A 13 -11.28 19.12 -2.86
N THR A 14 -10.13 19.44 -2.29
CA THR A 14 -9.22 20.45 -2.86
C THR A 14 -8.46 19.84 -4.03
N SER A 15 -8.61 20.43 -5.22
CA SER A 15 -7.87 19.96 -6.40
C SER A 15 -6.41 20.41 -6.35
N CYS A 16 -5.50 19.45 -6.53
CA CYS A 16 -4.08 19.74 -6.72
C CYS A 16 -3.85 20.38 -8.10
N LYS A 17 -3.40 21.64 -8.12
CA LYS A 17 -3.24 22.43 -9.37
C LYS A 17 -2.12 21.93 -10.28
N SER A 18 -1.14 21.21 -9.73
CA SER A 18 0.09 20.78 -10.42
C SER A 18 0.30 19.28 -10.30
N PHE A 19 -0.59 18.48 -10.85
CA PHE A 19 -0.43 17.02 -10.88
C PHE A 19 0.29 16.56 -12.17
N PRO A 20 1.20 15.57 -12.11
CA PRO A 20 1.79 15.00 -13.32
C PRO A 20 0.69 14.45 -14.23
N LYS A 21 0.58 14.98 -15.46
CA LYS A 21 -0.43 14.55 -16.46
C LYS A 21 -0.33 13.06 -16.87
N GLN A 22 0.71 12.35 -16.42
CA GLN A 22 0.86 10.91 -16.62
C GLN A 22 0.29 10.20 -15.40
N VAL A 23 -0.96 9.77 -15.53
CA VAL A 23 -1.71 9.00 -14.53
C VAL A 23 -0.84 7.84 -14.04
N ALA A 24 -0.60 7.80 -12.73
CA ALA A 24 0.11 6.69 -12.10
C ALA A 24 -0.80 5.46 -12.06
N SER A 25 -0.23 4.28 -12.32
CA SER A 25 -0.94 3.00 -12.18
C SER A 25 -1.08 2.55 -10.72
N TYR A 26 -0.33 3.19 -9.81
CA TYR A 26 -0.28 2.88 -8.39
C TYR A 26 0.21 4.11 -7.61
N ALA A 27 -0.39 4.37 -6.45
CA ALA A 27 0.18 5.25 -5.43
C ALA A 27 0.53 4.42 -4.19
N SER A 28 1.63 4.74 -3.51
CA SER A 28 1.91 4.18 -2.18
C SER A 28 0.93 4.74 -1.14
N THR A 29 0.88 4.13 0.04
CA THR A 29 0.36 4.86 1.20
C THR A 29 1.22 6.10 1.47
N PRO A 30 0.64 7.18 2.04
CA PRO A 30 1.40 8.36 2.40
C PRO A 30 2.38 8.02 3.52
N VAL A 31 3.60 8.53 3.39
CA VAL A 31 4.63 8.45 4.42
C VAL A 31 5.00 9.88 4.75
N CYS A 32 4.72 10.33 5.97
CA CYS A 32 5.01 11.69 6.45
C CYS A 32 4.58 12.78 5.44
N GLY A 33 3.35 12.69 4.91
CA GLY A 33 2.81 13.67 3.97
C GLY A 33 3.32 13.57 2.52
N VAL A 34 4.11 12.54 2.21
CA VAL A 34 4.66 12.29 0.86
C VAL A 34 4.09 11.00 0.29
N VAL A 35 3.76 11.02 -1.00
CA VAL A 35 3.25 9.85 -1.74
C VAL A 35 4.17 9.52 -2.89
N LEU A 36 4.44 8.23 -3.10
CA LEU A 36 5.11 7.73 -4.29
C LEU A 36 4.08 7.36 -5.35
N LEU A 37 4.20 7.96 -6.52
CA LEU A 37 3.39 7.67 -7.70
C LEU A 37 4.23 6.89 -8.71
N HIS A 38 3.77 5.68 -9.04
CA HIS A 38 4.45 4.79 -9.98
C HIS A 38 3.61 4.58 -11.24
N GLY A 39 4.11 5.08 -12.37
CA GLY A 39 3.59 4.78 -13.71
C GLY A 39 4.60 4.01 -14.57
N TRP A 40 4.16 3.56 -15.74
CA TRP A 40 5.00 2.80 -16.69
C TRP A 40 6.25 3.55 -17.18
N ARG A 41 6.22 4.88 -17.22
CA ARG A 41 7.30 5.71 -17.80
C ARG A 41 8.03 6.60 -16.80
N LYS A 42 7.38 6.97 -15.70
CA LYS A 42 7.92 7.91 -14.72
C LYS A 42 7.49 7.51 -13.32
N GLN A 43 8.40 7.73 -12.38
CA GLN A 43 8.17 7.59 -10.97
C GLN A 43 8.42 8.94 -10.33
N VAL A 44 7.46 9.39 -9.54
CA VAL A 44 7.53 10.69 -8.90
C VAL A 44 7.14 10.55 -7.44
N ILE A 45 7.80 11.31 -6.59
CA ILE A 45 7.32 11.59 -5.25
C ILE A 45 6.58 12.91 -5.29
N CYS A 46 5.44 12.99 -4.61
CA CYS A 46 4.67 14.22 -4.53
C CYS A 46 4.19 14.49 -3.12
N ASN A 47 4.07 15.77 -2.79
CA ASN A 47 3.26 16.23 -1.68
C ASN A 47 1.88 16.64 -2.26
N PRO A 48 0.81 15.89 -1.98
CA PRO A 48 -0.53 16.19 -2.51
C PRO A 48 -1.09 17.54 -2.08
N ALA A 49 -0.78 18.02 -0.86
CA ALA A 49 -1.29 19.30 -0.35
C ALA A 49 -0.65 20.50 -1.05
N THR A 50 0.68 20.47 -1.25
CA THR A 50 1.38 21.57 -1.93
C THR A 50 1.34 21.45 -3.46
N GLY A 51 1.13 20.24 -3.97
CA GLY A 51 1.24 19.90 -5.39
C GLY A 51 2.67 19.87 -5.93
N GLU A 52 3.65 19.98 -5.05
CA GLU A 52 5.06 19.82 -5.42
C GLU A 52 5.37 18.35 -5.70
N PHE A 53 6.14 18.10 -6.75
CA PHE A 53 6.60 16.76 -7.09
C PHE A 53 8.04 16.76 -7.58
N ARG A 54 8.74 15.64 -7.36
CA ARG A 54 10.09 15.38 -7.89
C ARG A 54 10.09 14.07 -8.65
N THR A 55 10.73 14.08 -9.82
CA THR A 55 10.95 12.84 -10.57
C THR A 55 12.13 12.09 -9.98
N LEU A 56 11.96 10.78 -9.78
CA LEU A 56 13.03 9.90 -9.31
C LEU A 56 14.05 9.65 -10.44
N PRO A 57 15.34 9.45 -10.12
CA PRO A 57 16.32 8.99 -11.09
C PRO A 57 15.86 7.69 -11.77
N ARG A 58 16.15 7.54 -13.06
CA ARG A 58 15.78 6.34 -13.80
C ARG A 58 16.48 5.12 -13.22
N VAL A 59 15.74 4.03 -13.00
CA VAL A 59 16.33 2.72 -12.68
C VAL A 59 16.93 2.14 -13.96
N PHE A 60 18.24 1.92 -13.97
CA PHE A 60 18.91 1.27 -15.08
C PHE A 60 18.66 -0.24 -15.01
N LEU A 61 17.71 -0.71 -15.83
CA LEU A 61 17.41 -2.12 -16.02
C LEU A 61 18.40 -2.73 -17.00
N LYS A 62 18.94 -3.90 -16.68
CA LYS A 62 19.94 -4.59 -17.51
C LYS A 62 19.29 -5.26 -18.72
N GLU A 63 19.16 -4.54 -19.82
CA GLU A 63 18.88 -5.13 -21.15
C GLU A 63 20.17 -5.80 -21.68
N LYS A 64 20.10 -7.07 -22.06
CA LYS A 64 21.19 -7.66 -22.84
C LYS A 64 20.92 -7.43 -24.32
N ASN A 65 21.77 -6.64 -24.98
CA ASN A 65 22.02 -6.74 -26.41
C ASN A 65 22.84 -8.03 -26.64
N LEU A 66 22.19 -9.19 -26.63
CA LEU A 66 22.79 -10.35 -27.28
C LEU A 66 22.44 -10.23 -28.75
N LEU A 67 23.48 -10.18 -29.58
CA LEU A 67 23.41 -10.36 -31.03
C LEU A 67 22.61 -11.63 -31.33
N ALA A 68 21.30 -11.51 -31.48
CA ALA A 68 20.42 -12.59 -31.86
C ALA A 68 19.72 -12.17 -33.14
N LYS A 69 20.36 -12.51 -34.27
CA LYS A 69 19.67 -12.81 -35.51
C LYS A 69 18.71 -13.97 -35.23
N SER A 70 17.52 -13.69 -34.71
CA SER A 70 16.40 -14.63 -34.79
C SER A 70 15.11 -13.86 -34.99
N ASN A 71 14.35 -14.27 -36.01
CA ASN A 71 13.11 -13.62 -36.45
C ASN A 71 11.91 -13.89 -35.51
N TYR A 72 12.18 -14.15 -34.22
CA TYR A 72 11.15 -14.45 -33.23
C TYR A 72 11.05 -13.25 -32.27
N ARG A 73 9.94 -12.53 -32.29
CA ARG A 73 9.75 -11.23 -31.60
C ARG A 73 9.74 -11.27 -30.05
N ASP A 74 10.08 -12.38 -29.40
CA ASP A 74 9.90 -12.57 -27.94
C ASP A 74 11.16 -12.97 -27.14
N THR A 75 12.37 -12.89 -27.69
CA THR A 75 13.55 -13.59 -27.13
C THR A 75 14.60 -12.76 -26.38
N ILE A 76 14.26 -11.60 -25.78
CA ILE A 76 15.18 -10.90 -24.86
C ILE A 76 14.62 -10.95 -23.42
N PRO A 77 15.33 -11.57 -22.44
CA PRO A 77 14.93 -11.52 -21.05
C PRO A 77 15.10 -10.09 -20.54
N LYS A 78 13.97 -9.43 -20.27
CA LYS A 78 13.90 -8.06 -19.75
C LYS A 78 13.69 -8.10 -18.25
N GLU A 79 14.59 -7.45 -17.52
CA GLU A 79 14.38 -7.10 -16.11
C GLU A 79 13.22 -6.09 -16.05
N LYS A 80 12.28 -6.29 -15.12
CA LYS A 80 11.14 -5.37 -14.90
C LYS A 80 11.05 -4.99 -13.43
N ILE A 81 10.57 -3.77 -13.17
CA ILE A 81 10.18 -3.34 -11.83
C ILE A 81 8.91 -4.10 -11.45
N VAL A 82 8.94 -4.82 -10.33
CA VAL A 82 7.78 -5.57 -9.79
C VAL A 82 7.13 -4.86 -8.61
N GLY A 83 7.88 -3.99 -7.93
CA GLY A 83 7.38 -3.18 -6.82
C GLY A 83 8.27 -1.98 -6.58
N MET A 84 7.66 -0.88 -6.18
CA MET A 84 8.35 0.28 -5.62
C MET A 84 7.57 0.79 -4.42
N TYR A 85 8.29 1.10 -3.36
CA TYR A 85 7.71 1.34 -2.06
C TYR A 85 8.44 2.51 -1.39
N LEU A 86 7.67 3.38 -0.74
CA LEU A 86 8.21 4.54 -0.03
C LEU A 86 8.29 4.23 1.46
N GLY A 87 9.40 4.59 2.08
CA GLY A 87 9.57 4.54 3.53
C GLY A 87 10.28 5.77 4.05
N TYR A 88 10.19 5.98 5.37
CA TYR A 88 10.88 7.05 6.07
C TYR A 88 11.62 6.44 7.25
N ASP A 89 12.90 6.77 7.41
CA ASP A 89 13.70 6.42 8.57
C ASP A 89 13.60 7.54 9.62
N PRO A 90 12.91 7.33 10.76
CA PRO A 90 12.79 8.36 11.78
C PRO A 90 14.12 8.70 12.47
N LYS A 91 15.08 7.77 12.49
CA LYS A 91 16.39 7.98 13.14
C LYS A 91 17.30 8.80 12.24
N GLY A 92 17.45 8.40 10.98
CA GLY A 92 18.20 9.13 9.97
C GLY A 92 17.52 10.41 9.48
N LYS A 93 16.20 10.52 9.66
CA LYS A 93 15.35 11.59 9.13
C LYS A 93 15.39 11.67 7.60
N GLU A 94 15.40 10.51 6.96
CA GLU A 94 15.54 10.38 5.52
C GLU A 94 14.38 9.59 4.94
N PHE A 95 13.86 10.03 3.80
CA PHE A 95 13.00 9.17 3.00
C PHE A 95 13.84 8.24 2.15
N LYS A 96 13.38 7.01 1.97
CA LYS A 96 13.99 6.06 1.04
C LYS A 96 12.94 5.39 0.18
N VAL A 97 13.31 5.10 -1.06
CA VAL A 97 12.48 4.34 -2.01
C VAL A 97 13.14 3.00 -2.24
N LEU A 98 12.44 1.93 -1.87
CA LEU A 98 12.81 0.57 -2.24
C LEU A 98 12.26 0.26 -3.64
N CYS A 99 13.11 -0.23 -4.53
CA CYS A 99 12.76 -0.70 -5.87
C CYS A 99 13.14 -2.17 -5.98
N MET A 100 12.14 -3.01 -6.25
CA MET A 100 12.32 -4.43 -6.50
C MET A 100 12.17 -4.70 -7.99
N THR A 101 13.16 -5.41 -8.55
CA THR A 101 13.13 -5.86 -9.94
C THR A 101 13.13 -7.38 -10.00
N ALA A 102 12.46 -7.93 -11.02
CA ALA A 102 12.47 -9.36 -11.29
C ALA A 102 12.85 -9.67 -12.73
N SER A 103 13.50 -10.83 -12.93
CA SER A 103 13.71 -11.43 -14.24
C SER A 103 12.48 -12.25 -14.66
N LEU A 104 11.98 -12.00 -15.87
CA LEU A 104 10.81 -12.73 -16.42
C LEU A 104 11.07 -14.20 -16.78
N ARG A 105 12.33 -14.67 -16.71
CA ARG A 105 12.66 -16.09 -16.88
C ARG A 105 13.16 -16.66 -15.57
N TYR A 106 12.41 -17.64 -15.06
CA TYR A 106 12.78 -18.51 -13.94
C TYR A 106 14.21 -19.04 -14.12
N GLY A 107 15.02 -18.94 -13.07
CA GLY A 107 16.35 -19.58 -13.00
C GLY A 107 17.49 -18.93 -13.78
N VAL A 108 17.30 -17.77 -14.44
CA VAL A 108 18.37 -17.17 -15.30
C VAL A 108 19.13 -16.02 -14.63
N ARG A 109 18.60 -15.36 -13.59
CA ARG A 109 19.27 -14.25 -12.88
C ARG A 109 18.82 -14.10 -11.43
N ASP A 110 19.74 -13.59 -10.60
CA ASP A 110 19.40 -12.96 -9.33
C ASP A 110 18.53 -11.72 -9.59
N ASN A 111 17.42 -11.62 -8.90
CA ASN A 111 16.67 -10.38 -8.82
C ASN A 111 17.50 -9.29 -8.15
N THR A 112 17.31 -8.03 -8.55
CA THR A 112 18.02 -6.91 -7.91
C THR A 112 17.06 -6.04 -7.12
N HIS A 113 17.37 -5.85 -5.84
CA HIS A 113 16.70 -4.88 -4.98
C HIS A 113 17.62 -3.68 -4.87
N ARG A 114 17.02 -2.49 -4.97
CA ARG A 114 17.74 -1.23 -4.96
C ARG A 114 17.04 -0.26 -4.05
N VAL A 115 17.82 0.55 -3.35
CA VAL A 115 17.32 1.64 -2.52
C VAL A 115 17.81 2.97 -3.06
N LEU A 116 16.94 3.97 -2.95
CA LEU A 116 17.26 5.36 -3.22
C LEU A 116 16.96 6.17 -1.98
N THR A 117 17.99 6.75 -1.37
CA THR A 117 17.80 7.76 -0.32
C THR A 117 17.45 9.10 -0.94
N LEU A 118 16.39 9.73 -0.44
CA LEU A 118 15.91 11.04 -0.85
C LEU A 118 16.44 12.07 0.14
N GLY A 119 17.40 12.88 -0.30
CA GLY A 119 17.98 13.96 0.48
C GLY A 119 18.71 14.99 -0.39
N PRO A 120 19.35 15.99 0.24
CA PRO A 120 20.27 16.90 -0.44
C PRO A 120 21.49 16.14 -0.96
N GLY A 121 21.84 16.34 -2.23
CA GLY A 121 23.03 15.74 -2.85
C GLY A 121 22.74 14.75 -3.99
N LYS A 122 23.76 13.96 -4.35
CA LYS A 122 23.69 13.01 -5.48
C LYS A 122 22.80 11.83 -5.12
N ARG A 123 21.75 11.63 -5.93
CA ARG A 123 20.75 10.57 -5.78
C ARG A 123 21.03 9.47 -6.78
N PHE A 124 21.49 8.32 -6.31
CA PHE A 124 21.72 7.15 -7.14
C PHE A 124 21.16 5.90 -6.46
N TRP A 125 20.67 4.97 -7.28
CA TRP A 125 20.18 3.68 -6.82
C TRP A 125 21.33 2.82 -6.33
N ARG A 126 21.29 2.42 -5.05
CA ARG A 126 22.25 1.50 -4.44
C ARG A 126 21.67 0.10 -4.38
N PRO A 127 22.44 -0.96 -4.66
CA PRO A 127 21.98 -2.33 -4.45
C PRO A 127 21.80 -2.61 -2.96
N VAL A 128 20.86 -3.50 -2.63
CA VAL A 128 20.61 -4.00 -1.27
C VAL A 128 20.57 -5.53 -1.28
N GLU A 129 20.98 -6.13 -0.16
CA GLU A 129 20.97 -7.58 0.08
C GLU A 129 19.99 -7.95 1.21
N PRO A 130 19.49 -9.20 1.27
CA PRO A 130 19.69 -10.27 0.29
C PRO A 130 18.94 -10.02 -1.03
N LYS A 131 19.39 -10.69 -2.09
CA LYS A 131 18.65 -10.77 -3.36
C LYS A 131 17.71 -11.95 -3.30
N PHE A 132 16.41 -11.74 -3.52
CA PHE A 132 15.44 -12.82 -3.53
C PHE A 132 14.38 -12.63 -4.60
N SER A 133 13.72 -13.74 -4.93
CA SER A 133 12.70 -13.77 -5.98
C SER A 133 11.30 -13.70 -5.41
N LEU A 134 10.69 -12.53 -5.54
CA LEU A 134 9.30 -12.29 -5.16
C LEU A 134 8.48 -11.82 -6.34
N VAL A 135 7.25 -12.32 -6.38
CA VAL A 135 6.19 -11.80 -7.23
C VAL A 135 5.27 -10.98 -6.34
N LYS A 136 4.75 -9.86 -6.88
CA LYS A 136 3.74 -9.07 -6.17
C LYS A 136 2.56 -9.97 -5.84
N ASN A 137 2.22 -10.08 -4.55
CA ASN A 137 1.03 -10.79 -4.12
C ASN A 137 -0.20 -9.97 -4.52
N ARG A 138 -1.15 -10.59 -5.20
CA ARG A 138 -2.41 -9.92 -5.57
C ARG A 138 -3.46 -9.99 -4.46
N ASN A 139 -3.32 -10.96 -3.56
CA ASN A 139 -4.26 -11.16 -2.46
C ASN A 139 -3.95 -10.21 -1.30
N ILE A 140 -2.67 -9.85 -1.07
CA ILE A 140 -2.32 -8.83 -0.07
C ILE A 140 -2.22 -7.47 -0.77
N ILE A 141 -3.11 -6.56 -0.40
CA ILE A 141 -3.27 -5.24 -0.99
C ILE A 141 -2.55 -4.19 -0.13
N GLY A 142 -1.82 -3.33 -0.83
CA GLY A 142 -1.18 -2.15 -0.28
C GLY A 142 0.26 -2.37 0.20
N ASP A 143 0.87 -1.26 0.55
CA ASP A 143 2.13 -1.15 1.28
C ASP A 143 1.93 -0.15 2.40
N ILE A 144 2.63 -0.31 3.52
CA ILE A 144 2.52 0.63 4.65
C ILE A 144 3.86 0.81 5.35
N CYS A 145 4.19 2.04 5.72
CA CYS A 145 5.39 2.36 6.50
C CYS A 145 4.97 2.76 7.92
N ILE A 146 5.32 1.93 8.91
CA ILE A 146 5.01 2.14 10.33
C ILE A 146 6.34 2.21 11.09
N ASN A 147 6.58 3.31 11.81
CA ASN A 147 7.75 3.46 12.71
C ASN A 147 9.12 3.12 12.08
N GLY A 148 9.30 3.44 10.80
CA GLY A 148 10.55 3.18 10.08
C GLY A 148 10.69 1.78 9.50
N VAL A 149 9.63 0.98 9.54
CA VAL A 149 9.56 -0.33 8.89
C VAL A 149 8.50 -0.28 7.80
N LEU A 150 8.90 -0.62 6.59
CA LEU A 150 8.03 -0.76 5.44
C LEU A 150 7.52 -2.20 5.35
N TYR A 151 6.21 -2.38 5.21
CA TYR A 151 5.52 -3.66 5.09
C TYR A 151 4.78 -3.75 3.76
N PHE A 152 4.91 -4.88 3.07
CA PHE A 152 4.13 -5.17 1.87
C PHE A 152 4.00 -6.68 1.64
N GLY A 153 2.91 -7.08 1.02
CA GLY A 153 2.67 -8.48 0.68
C GLY A 153 3.47 -8.94 -0.54
N ALA A 154 3.99 -10.15 -0.44
CA ALA A 154 4.72 -10.79 -1.53
C ALA A 154 4.40 -12.29 -1.63
N TRP A 155 4.62 -12.85 -2.81
CA TRP A 155 4.36 -14.25 -3.12
C TRP A 155 5.67 -14.90 -3.58
N PHE A 156 6.08 -15.96 -2.87
CA PHE A 156 7.06 -16.94 -3.31
C PHE A 156 6.33 -18.08 -4.01
N GLU A 157 7.02 -18.90 -4.81
CA GLU A 157 6.39 -19.93 -5.68
C GLU A 157 5.28 -20.74 -4.99
N GLN A 158 5.42 -21.05 -3.68
CA GLN A 158 4.49 -21.91 -2.94
C GLN A 158 3.80 -21.24 -1.74
N TYR A 159 4.14 -19.99 -1.38
CA TYR A 159 3.57 -19.36 -0.18
C TYR A 159 3.54 -17.82 -0.26
N SER A 160 2.61 -17.23 0.50
CA SER A 160 2.55 -15.79 0.75
C SER A 160 3.40 -15.42 1.96
N THR A 161 3.95 -14.21 1.95
CA THR A 161 4.61 -13.61 3.11
C THR A 161 4.37 -12.12 3.15
N ILE A 162 4.52 -11.54 4.34
CA ILE A 162 4.69 -10.10 4.51
C ILE A 162 6.19 -9.81 4.58
N VAL A 163 6.68 -9.00 3.63
CA VAL A 163 8.05 -8.51 3.64
C VAL A 163 8.12 -7.29 4.53
N CYS A 164 9.09 -7.30 5.44
CA CYS A 164 9.44 -6.17 6.28
C CYS A 164 10.78 -5.61 5.81
N PHE A 165 10.84 -4.32 5.54
CA PHE A 165 12.08 -3.63 5.19
C PHE A 165 12.33 -2.53 6.21
N ASP A 166 13.36 -2.71 7.04
CA ASP A 166 13.81 -1.66 7.96
C ASP A 166 14.47 -0.55 7.15
N VAL A 167 13.86 0.63 7.15
CA VAL A 167 14.26 1.72 6.26
C VAL A 167 15.64 2.28 6.65
N GLY A 168 15.94 2.33 7.94
CA GLY A 168 17.21 2.88 8.43
C GLY A 168 18.39 1.98 8.10
N SER A 169 18.32 0.72 8.53
CA SER A 169 19.36 -0.29 8.33
C SER A 169 19.37 -0.93 6.93
N GLU A 170 18.29 -0.73 6.16
CA GLU A 170 18.12 -1.29 4.81
C GLU A 170 18.13 -2.82 4.80
N LYS A 171 17.56 -3.45 5.83
CA LYS A 171 17.53 -4.91 5.98
C LYS A 171 16.12 -5.48 5.82
N PHE A 172 16.06 -6.63 5.17
CA PHE A 172 14.84 -7.40 5.01
C PHE A 172 14.61 -8.38 6.16
N ARG A 173 13.34 -8.54 6.53
CA ARG A 173 12.80 -9.62 7.36
C ARG A 173 11.50 -10.12 6.69
N PHE A 174 11.08 -11.33 7.03
CA PHE A 174 9.93 -11.97 6.42
C PHE A 174 9.04 -12.53 7.52
N ILE A 175 7.76 -12.17 7.50
CA ILE A 175 6.76 -12.71 8.40
C ILE A 175 5.90 -13.68 7.61
N TYR A 176 5.92 -14.95 8.01
CA TYR A 176 5.13 -15.98 7.36
C TYR A 176 3.70 -15.92 7.87
N THR A 177 2.74 -16.00 6.95
CA THR A 177 1.30 -15.95 7.27
C THR A 177 0.72 -17.34 7.52
N ASN A 178 1.53 -18.39 7.45
CA ASN A 178 1.06 -19.77 7.24
C ASN A 178 1.39 -20.75 8.39
N GLU A 179 2.07 -20.35 9.46
CA GLU A 179 2.65 -21.33 10.41
C GLU A 179 1.62 -22.12 11.24
N ASP A 180 0.36 -21.69 11.34
CA ASP A 180 -0.71 -22.42 12.06
C ASP A 180 -1.91 -22.83 11.21
N HIS A 181 -1.77 -22.86 9.89
CA HIS A 181 -2.87 -23.25 9.01
C HIS A 181 -2.50 -24.47 8.18
N GLU A 182 -2.66 -25.66 8.78
CA GLU A 182 -2.60 -26.97 8.12
C GLU A 182 -3.46 -27.07 6.85
N ASP A 183 -4.37 -26.11 6.61
CA ASP A 183 -5.23 -26.01 5.41
C ASP A 183 -5.12 -24.70 4.60
N SER A 184 -4.09 -23.85 4.79
CA SER A 184 -4.00 -22.53 4.10
C SER A 184 -3.51 -22.57 2.65
N TYR A 185 -4.06 -23.43 1.79
CA TYR A 185 -3.86 -23.26 0.34
C TYR A 185 -4.78 -22.20 -0.28
N PHE A 186 -5.78 -21.71 0.44
CA PHE A 186 -6.67 -20.65 -0.05
C PHE A 186 -7.17 -19.82 1.13
N ILE A 187 -6.67 -18.60 1.28
CA ILE A 187 -7.48 -17.52 1.86
C ILE A 187 -8.27 -16.94 0.69
N PRO A 188 -9.55 -17.31 0.50
CA PRO A 188 -10.38 -16.69 -0.52
C PRO A 188 -10.71 -15.26 -0.08
N GLY A 189 -9.88 -14.29 -0.45
CA GLY A 189 -10.13 -12.90 -0.13
C GLY A 189 -8.95 -11.99 -0.38
N ASN A 190 -9.23 -10.70 -0.53
CA ASN A 190 -8.20 -9.67 -0.49
C ASN A 190 -7.92 -9.31 0.97
N LEU A 191 -6.66 -9.17 1.32
CA LEU A 191 -6.18 -8.78 2.64
C LEU A 191 -5.65 -7.35 2.56
N THR A 192 -6.01 -6.49 3.52
CA THR A 192 -5.54 -5.10 3.55
C THR A 192 -4.59 -4.88 4.72
N LEU A 193 -3.39 -4.37 4.44
CA LEU A 193 -2.45 -3.95 5.49
C LEU A 193 -2.83 -2.57 6.02
N PHE A 194 -2.83 -2.41 7.35
CA PHE A 194 -3.10 -1.13 8.00
C PHE A 194 -2.33 -0.96 9.31
N ASN A 195 -2.26 0.29 9.79
CA ASN A 195 -1.68 0.61 11.09
C ASN A 195 -2.75 0.52 12.17
N TYR A 196 -2.59 -0.42 13.10
CA TYR A 196 -3.42 -0.55 14.28
C TYR A 196 -2.62 -0.14 15.51
N LYS A 197 -2.79 1.12 15.96
CA LYS A 197 -2.15 1.64 17.18
C LYS A 197 -0.63 1.38 17.19
N ASP A 198 0.04 1.78 16.13
CA ASP A 198 1.48 1.64 15.88
C ASP A 198 1.98 0.21 15.64
N LYS A 199 1.07 -0.74 15.46
CA LYS A 199 1.35 -2.13 15.08
C LYS A 199 0.83 -2.42 13.68
N LEU A 200 1.49 -3.36 13.01
CA LEU A 200 1.01 -3.88 11.74
C LEU A 200 -0.25 -4.71 11.97
N ALA A 201 -1.28 -4.47 11.16
CA ALA A 201 -2.46 -5.31 11.13
C ALA A 201 -2.88 -5.70 9.72
N LEU A 202 -3.58 -6.83 9.63
CA LEU A 202 -4.07 -7.43 8.39
C LEU A 202 -5.58 -7.64 8.53
N GLN A 203 -6.37 -6.92 7.73
CA GLN A 203 -7.81 -7.11 7.67
C GLN A 203 -8.16 -8.20 6.67
N GLU A 204 -9.00 -9.14 7.10
CA GLU A 204 -9.49 -10.24 6.27
C GLU A 204 -10.88 -9.90 5.73
N ASP A 205 -11.03 -9.86 4.40
CA ASP A 205 -12.30 -9.63 3.71
C ASP A 205 -13.25 -10.83 3.85
N SER A 206 -13.73 -11.06 5.07
CA SER A 206 -14.77 -12.05 5.38
C SER A 206 -16.12 -11.39 5.14
N SER A 207 -16.60 -11.56 3.91
CA SER A 207 -17.70 -10.80 3.32
C SER A 207 -19.05 -10.72 4.05
N GLN A 208 -19.29 -11.34 5.23
CA GLN A 208 -20.65 -11.41 5.81
C GLN A 208 -20.79 -11.37 7.35
N ASP A 209 -19.76 -11.54 8.18
CA ASP A 209 -19.98 -11.81 9.61
C ASP A 209 -19.51 -10.73 10.60
N GLY A 210 -18.54 -9.89 10.26
CA GLY A 210 -18.07 -8.82 11.14
C GLY A 210 -16.76 -8.19 10.68
N LEU A 211 -16.17 -7.35 11.53
CA LEU A 211 -14.82 -6.83 11.32
C LEU A 211 -13.83 -7.83 11.97
N MET A 212 -13.07 -8.52 11.12
CA MET A 212 -12.02 -9.45 11.55
C MET A 212 -10.66 -8.99 11.03
N PHE A 213 -9.68 -8.95 11.92
CA PHE A 213 -8.30 -8.63 11.57
C PHE A 213 -7.30 -9.27 12.53
N TRP A 214 -6.05 -9.34 12.09
CA TRP A 214 -4.93 -9.86 12.86
C TRP A 214 -3.97 -8.72 13.16
N VAL A 215 -3.46 -8.64 14.39
CA VAL A 215 -2.44 -7.66 14.81
C VAL A 215 -1.15 -8.40 15.08
N LEU A 216 -0.05 -7.91 14.51
CA LEU A 216 1.28 -8.44 14.78
C LEU A 216 1.73 -7.96 16.16
N GLU A 217 1.80 -8.89 17.11
CA GLU A 217 2.24 -8.60 18.48
C GLU A 217 3.76 -8.59 18.58
N ASP A 218 4.41 -9.57 17.95
CA ASP A 218 5.85 -9.70 17.91
C ASP A 218 6.33 -10.07 16.51
N ALA A 219 7.18 -9.22 15.94
CA ALA A 219 7.71 -9.39 14.59
C ALA A 219 8.91 -10.36 14.51
N GLU A 220 9.52 -10.73 15.63
CA GLU A 220 10.63 -11.68 15.72
C GLU A 220 10.11 -13.11 15.89
N THR A 221 9.10 -13.31 16.75
CA THR A 221 8.46 -14.62 16.98
C THR A 221 7.27 -14.86 16.06
N HIS A 222 6.90 -13.88 15.22
CA HIS A 222 5.77 -13.93 14.30
C HIS A 222 4.42 -14.18 14.99
N GLU A 223 4.26 -13.67 16.21
CA GLU A 223 3.03 -13.82 16.99
C GLU A 223 1.95 -12.86 16.52
N TRP A 224 0.75 -13.40 16.27
CA TRP A 224 -0.43 -12.65 15.84
C TRP A 224 -1.57 -12.79 16.84
N SER A 225 -2.26 -11.69 17.13
CA SER A 225 -3.52 -11.72 17.86
C SER A 225 -4.71 -11.52 16.91
N LYS A 226 -5.70 -12.42 17.01
CA LYS A 226 -6.94 -12.33 16.22
C LYS A 226 -7.94 -11.45 16.94
N HIS A 227 -8.47 -10.46 16.23
CA HIS A 227 -9.55 -9.59 16.70
C HIS A 227 -10.81 -9.83 15.87
N ILE A 228 -11.93 -10.04 16.55
CA ILE A 228 -13.23 -10.29 15.94
C ILE A 228 -14.24 -9.35 16.58
N TYR A 229 -14.88 -8.52 15.77
CA TYR A 229 -15.96 -7.64 16.19
C TYR A 229 -17.23 -7.99 15.42
N GLU A 230 -18.22 -8.46 16.15
CA GLU A 230 -19.54 -8.73 15.60
C GLU A 230 -20.24 -7.41 15.29
N LEU A 231 -20.59 -7.23 14.01
CA LEU A 231 -21.36 -6.08 13.56
C LEU A 231 -22.85 -6.44 13.58
N SER A 232 -23.69 -5.54 14.09
CA SER A 232 -25.15 -5.65 13.97
C SER A 232 -25.58 -5.55 12.50
N ALA A 233 -26.83 -5.96 12.21
CA ALA A 233 -27.36 -5.95 10.86
C ALA A 233 -27.31 -4.56 10.18
N LEU A 234 -27.52 -3.49 10.96
CA LEU A 234 -27.42 -2.11 10.46
C LEU A 234 -25.98 -1.76 10.10
N GLU A 235 -25.02 -2.08 10.96
CA GLU A 235 -23.60 -1.79 10.76
C GLU A 235 -23.04 -2.55 9.55
N LYS A 236 -23.45 -3.83 9.38
CA LYS A 236 -23.15 -4.62 8.18
C LYS A 236 -23.69 -3.96 6.91
N ASP A 237 -24.87 -3.37 6.96
CA ASP A 237 -25.44 -2.68 5.80
C ASP A 237 -24.67 -1.39 5.46
N MET A 238 -24.17 -0.67 6.47
CA MET A 238 -23.39 0.55 6.26
C MET A 238 -22.06 0.34 5.54
N ILE A 239 -21.43 -0.82 5.71
CA ILE A 239 -20.18 -1.19 5.03
C ILE A 239 -20.43 -2.07 3.79
N ARG A 240 -21.68 -2.35 3.45
CA ARG A 240 -22.03 -3.11 2.24
C ARG A 240 -21.53 -2.38 0.99
N TYR A 241 -20.91 -3.12 0.08
CA TYR A 241 -20.31 -2.59 -1.15
C TYR A 241 -19.24 -1.51 -0.91
N THR A 242 -18.51 -1.60 0.19
CA THR A 242 -17.35 -0.76 0.47
C THR A 242 -16.07 -1.60 0.49
N MET A 243 -14.92 -0.94 0.41
CA MET A 243 -13.60 -1.56 0.56
C MET A 243 -12.99 -1.04 1.86
N PHE A 244 -12.49 -1.95 2.69
CA PHE A 244 -11.74 -1.56 3.88
C PHE A 244 -10.48 -0.77 3.50
N VAL A 245 -10.21 0.31 4.23
CA VAL A 245 -9.06 1.18 4.00
C VAL A 245 -8.03 1.03 5.11
N GLY A 246 -8.49 0.95 6.36
CA GLY A 246 -7.61 0.92 7.53
C GLY A 246 -8.26 1.56 8.75
N MET A 247 -7.43 2.10 9.64
CA MET A 247 -7.84 2.82 10.83
C MET A 247 -7.14 4.19 10.85
N THR A 248 -7.83 5.23 11.31
CA THR A 248 -7.26 6.56 11.52
C THR A 248 -6.40 6.61 12.78
N GLY A 249 -5.57 7.64 12.91
CA GLY A 249 -4.84 7.95 14.15
C GLY A 249 -5.74 8.21 15.36
N THR A 250 -7.03 8.51 15.16
CA THR A 250 -8.04 8.63 16.22
C THR A 250 -8.70 7.30 16.62
N GLY A 251 -8.36 6.20 15.95
CA GLY A 251 -8.91 4.87 16.24
C GLY A 251 -10.23 4.56 15.52
N GLU A 252 -10.63 5.34 14.51
CA GLU A 252 -11.81 5.05 13.70
C GLU A 252 -11.44 4.15 12.51
N PHE A 253 -12.15 3.05 12.32
CA PHE A 253 -12.02 2.20 11.14
C PHE A 253 -12.70 2.84 9.94
N VAL A 254 -12.09 2.72 8.75
CA VAL A 254 -12.53 3.43 7.55
C VAL A 254 -12.75 2.48 6.40
N TRP A 255 -13.87 2.67 5.72
CA TRP A 255 -14.19 2.04 4.45
C TRP A 255 -14.44 3.10 3.38
N SER A 256 -14.04 2.78 2.15
CA SER A 256 -14.29 3.61 0.97
C SER A 256 -15.34 2.97 0.09
N SER A 257 -16.21 3.77 -0.52
CA SER A 257 -17.17 3.28 -1.52
C SER A 257 -16.46 2.47 -2.61
N SER A 258 -16.99 1.28 -2.93
CA SER A 258 -16.45 0.42 -3.99
C SER A 258 -17.12 0.69 -5.34
N TYR A 259 -16.54 0.16 -6.42
CA TYR A 259 -17.13 0.20 -7.77
C TYR A 259 -18.46 -0.57 -7.89
N ASN A 260 -18.75 -1.48 -6.96
CA ASN A 260 -20.02 -2.22 -6.88
C ASN A 260 -21.12 -1.42 -6.16
N GLY A 261 -20.80 -0.24 -5.61
CA GLY A 261 -21.75 0.62 -4.93
C GLY A 261 -22.66 1.42 -5.88
N PRO A 262 -23.54 2.27 -5.32
CA PRO A 262 -24.44 3.12 -6.11
C PRO A 262 -23.67 4.00 -7.10
N PRO A 263 -24.13 4.11 -8.36
CA PRO A 263 -23.46 4.90 -9.39
C PRO A 263 -23.24 6.35 -8.93
N HIS A 264 -22.05 6.88 -9.19
CA HIS A 264 -21.69 8.29 -8.91
C HIS A 264 -21.65 8.68 -7.43
N SER A 265 -21.69 7.73 -6.50
CA SER A 265 -21.44 7.99 -5.09
C SER A 265 -19.98 7.71 -4.74
N LEU A 266 -19.27 8.74 -4.26
CA LEU A 266 -18.00 8.59 -3.57
C LEU A 266 -18.23 8.95 -2.11
N TYR A 267 -17.99 8.03 -1.20
CA TYR A 267 -18.14 8.28 0.22
C TYR A 267 -17.15 7.47 1.04
N LEU A 268 -16.90 7.95 2.25
CA LEU A 268 -16.15 7.24 3.28
C LEU A 268 -17.08 6.92 4.44
N THR A 269 -17.02 5.70 4.94
CA THR A 269 -17.70 5.29 6.16
C THR A 269 -16.66 5.16 7.25
N PHE A 270 -16.86 5.83 8.38
CA PHE A 270 -16.01 5.72 9.56
C PHE A 270 -16.79 5.02 10.68
N TYR A 271 -16.10 4.21 11.45
CA TYR A 271 -16.65 3.48 12.58
C TYR A 271 -15.75 3.58 13.79
N ASN A 272 -16.30 4.02 14.91
CA ASN A 272 -15.62 4.00 16.19
C ASN A 272 -16.09 2.80 17.01
N LEU A 273 -15.20 1.84 17.27
CA LEU A 273 -15.53 0.63 18.03
C LEU A 273 -15.94 0.91 19.47
N GLU A 274 -15.30 1.87 20.13
CA GLU A 274 -15.49 2.14 21.56
C GLU A 274 -16.88 2.73 21.85
N SER A 275 -17.35 3.60 20.96
CA SER A 275 -18.65 4.26 21.06
C SER A 275 -19.75 3.55 20.24
N GLY A 276 -19.38 2.64 19.34
CA GLY A 276 -20.30 1.97 18.43
C GLY A 276 -20.94 2.93 17.41
N THR A 277 -20.32 4.07 17.14
CA THR A 277 -20.89 5.10 16.24
C THR A 277 -20.33 4.97 14.84
N PHE A 278 -21.22 5.06 13.85
CA PHE A 278 -20.86 5.21 12.45
C PHE A 278 -21.07 6.65 11.99
N ARG A 279 -20.24 7.10 11.05
CA ARG A 279 -20.47 8.32 10.28
C ARG A 279 -20.17 8.08 8.81
N LYS A 280 -21.01 8.61 7.94
CA LYS A 280 -20.83 8.54 6.49
C LYS A 280 -20.52 9.94 5.97
N VAL A 281 -19.46 10.05 5.17
CA VAL A 281 -18.99 11.31 4.61
C VAL A 281 -19.04 11.23 3.10
N ASN A 282 -19.91 12.02 2.48
CA ASN A 282 -20.02 12.07 1.02
C ASN A 282 -18.95 12.99 0.43
N ILE A 283 -18.22 12.52 -0.58
CA ILE A 283 -17.25 13.33 -1.29
C ILE A 283 -17.89 13.87 -2.57
N GLN A 284 -18.03 15.19 -2.63
CA GLN A 284 -18.69 15.87 -3.73
C GLN A 284 -17.70 16.40 -4.78
N GLY A 285 -18.20 17.02 -5.84
CA GLY A 285 -17.39 17.76 -6.81
C GLY A 285 -16.89 16.93 -8.01
N PHE A 286 -17.20 15.64 -8.06
CA PHE A 286 -16.80 14.76 -9.17
C PHE A 286 -17.96 14.49 -10.12
N LYS A 287 -17.84 15.01 -11.35
CA LYS A 287 -18.87 14.88 -12.39
C LYS A 287 -18.70 13.64 -13.28
N HIS A 288 -17.57 12.95 -13.18
CA HIS A 288 -17.23 11.82 -14.05
C HIS A 288 -17.09 10.54 -13.24
N ARG A 289 -17.36 9.39 -13.87
CA ARG A 289 -17.04 8.08 -13.30
C ARG A 289 -15.53 7.95 -13.19
N PHE A 290 -15.06 7.58 -12.01
CA PHE A 290 -13.67 7.26 -11.79
C PHE A 290 -13.37 5.85 -12.31
N THR A 291 -12.19 5.68 -12.89
CA THR A 291 -11.68 4.35 -13.26
C THR A 291 -10.99 3.64 -12.10
N SER A 292 -10.53 4.38 -11.10
CA SER A 292 -9.91 3.88 -9.86
C SER A 292 -9.90 4.99 -8.81
N ILE A 293 -10.15 4.63 -7.55
CA ILE A 293 -10.03 5.50 -6.37
C ILE A 293 -9.10 4.79 -5.41
N GLN A 294 -8.13 5.53 -4.88
CA GLN A 294 -7.28 5.08 -3.79
C GLN A 294 -7.45 6.04 -2.62
N THR A 295 -7.92 5.51 -1.50
CA THR A 295 -8.09 6.26 -0.26
C THR A 295 -6.88 5.99 0.62
N CYS A 296 -6.31 7.04 1.18
CA CYS A 296 -5.15 6.97 2.05
C CYS A 296 -5.50 7.68 3.36
N LEU A 297 -5.15 7.06 4.49
CA LEU A 297 -5.39 7.61 5.83
C LEU A 297 -4.15 8.32 6.37
N ASP A 298 -4.35 9.07 7.46
CA ASP A 298 -3.30 9.71 8.27
C ASP A 298 -2.30 10.55 7.47
N TYR A 299 -2.79 11.17 6.40
CA TYR A 299 -2.05 12.20 5.71
C TYR A 299 -1.86 13.40 6.65
N VAL A 300 -0.61 13.76 6.91
CA VAL A 300 -0.24 14.96 7.66
C VAL A 300 0.36 15.96 6.69
N GLU A 301 -0.10 17.21 6.74
CA GLU A 301 0.52 18.34 6.04
C GLU A 301 1.85 18.70 6.73
N ASP A 302 2.90 17.89 6.52
CA ASP A 302 4.25 18.27 6.98
C ASP A 302 4.90 19.18 5.95
N VAL A 303 5.17 20.42 6.37
CA VAL A 303 5.56 21.56 5.52
C VAL A 303 7.08 21.60 5.28
N LYS A 304 7.87 20.69 5.87
CA LYS A 304 9.32 20.66 5.67
C LYS A 304 9.72 19.66 4.59
N TRP A 305 9.55 20.09 3.35
CA TRP A 305 9.85 19.29 2.17
C TRP A 305 11.36 19.15 1.94
N LEU A 306 11.86 17.89 1.89
CA LEU A 306 13.14 17.41 1.32
C LEU A 306 14.21 18.50 1.00
N MET A 307 14.58 19.28 2.01
CA MET A 307 15.77 20.13 2.03
C MET A 307 16.97 19.26 2.37
#